data_AF-A0A3M1GHD2-F1
#
_entry.id   AF-A0A3M1GHD2-F1
#
_cell.length_a   1.000
_cell.length_b   1.000
_cell.length_c   1.000
_cell.angle_alpha   90.00
_cell.angle_beta   90.00
_cell.angle_gamma   90.00
#
_symmetry.space_group_name_H-M   'P 1'
#
loop_
_entity.id
_entity.type
_entity.pdbx_description
1 polymer ?
#
loop_
_entity_poly.entity_id
_entity_poly.type
_entity_poly.pdbx_seq_one_letter_code
_entity_poly.pdbx_strand_id
1 'polypeptide(L)'
;VLDVVETPAGPVANLDVSATCHMPDVLEMPYRPEVVGAGLPGEKAWDCRLGGRSCLAGDMIGAYSFDRPLAVGDRVIFRDMAHYTMVKTTTFNGIEHPAIATWDPRSRELKVVRKFGYEDYRDRLG
;
A
#
# COMPACT_ATOMS: atom_id res chain seq x y z
N VAL A 1 1.55 8.16 -2.67
CA VAL A 1 0.20 8.77 -2.68
C VAL A 1 -0.10 9.25 -4.09
N LEU A 2 -1.18 8.76 -4.68
CA LEU A 2 -1.63 9.13 -6.03
C LEU A 2 -2.66 10.26 -6.01
N ASP A 3 -3.55 10.25 -5.02
CA ASP A 3 -4.62 11.24 -4.88
C ASP A 3 -5.05 11.35 -3.42
N VAL A 4 -5.63 12.47 -3.03
CA VAL A 4 -6.23 12.67 -1.69
C VAL A 4 -7.60 13.30 -1.87
N VAL A 5 -8.64 12.57 -1.47
CA VAL A 5 -10.04 12.98 -1.66
C VAL A 5 -10.74 13.19 -0.33
N GLU A 6 -11.55 14.24 -0.25
CA GLU A 6 -12.42 14.48 0.90
C GLU A 6 -13.70 13.65 0.78
N THR A 7 -14.10 13.01 1.89
CA THR A 7 -15.34 12.22 1.95
C THR A 7 -16.13 12.60 3.21
N PRO A 8 -17.44 12.25 3.29
CA PRO A 8 -18.22 12.47 4.52
C PRO A 8 -17.62 11.80 5.77
N ALA A 9 -16.80 10.76 5.59
CA ALA A 9 -16.12 10.04 6.66
C ALA A 9 -14.66 10.50 6.88
N GLY A 10 -14.28 11.67 6.37
CA GLY A 10 -12.94 12.22 6.43
C GLY A 10 -12.08 11.92 5.18
N PRO A 11 -10.86 12.46 5.11
CA PRO A 11 -10.02 12.38 3.93
C PRO A 11 -9.51 10.95 3.69
N VAL A 12 -9.37 10.60 2.40
CA VAL A 12 -8.80 9.33 1.95
C VAL A 12 -7.60 9.61 1.07
N ALA A 13 -6.43 9.12 1.45
CA ALA A 13 -5.25 9.13 0.61
C ALA A 13 -5.16 7.82 -0.18
N ASN A 14 -5.35 7.91 -1.50
CA ASN A 14 -5.28 6.80 -2.42
C ASN A 14 -3.82 6.50 -2.76
N LEU A 15 -3.42 5.24 -2.64
CA LEU A 15 -2.05 4.78 -2.87
C LEU A 15 -1.94 4.06 -4.22
N ASP A 16 -0.70 3.85 -4.66
CA ASP A 16 -0.33 3.08 -5.85
C ASP A 16 -0.24 1.56 -5.57
N VAL A 17 -0.75 1.11 -4.43
CA VAL A 17 -0.85 -0.29 -4.00
C VAL A 17 -2.31 -0.66 -3.74
N SER A 18 -2.62 -1.95 -3.56
CA SER A 18 -3.96 -2.42 -3.20
C SER A 18 -3.86 -3.35 -1.98
N ALA A 19 -4.78 -3.18 -1.02
CA ALA A 19 -4.91 -4.08 0.12
C ALA A 19 -5.19 -5.51 -0.37
N THR A 20 -6.18 -5.65 -1.25
CA THR A 20 -6.57 -6.93 -1.84
C THR A 20 -5.45 -7.59 -2.63
N CYS A 21 -4.69 -6.82 -3.43
CA CYS A 21 -3.68 -7.40 -4.31
C CYS A 21 -2.34 -7.64 -3.60
N HIS A 22 -1.92 -6.72 -2.73
CA HIS A 22 -0.53 -6.64 -2.27
C HIS A 22 -0.35 -6.86 -0.77
N MET A 23 -1.42 -6.90 0.01
CA MET A 23 -1.38 -7.18 1.45
C MET A 23 -2.69 -7.87 1.90
N PRO A 24 -3.06 -9.01 1.28
CA PRO A 24 -4.39 -9.61 1.43
C PRO A 24 -4.75 -9.92 2.89
N ASP A 25 -3.76 -10.25 3.74
CA ASP A 25 -3.97 -10.50 5.16
C ASP A 25 -4.58 -9.30 5.90
N VAL A 26 -4.34 -8.06 5.44
CA VAL A 26 -4.98 -6.85 5.99
C VAL A 26 -6.51 -6.94 5.90
N LEU A 27 -7.03 -7.68 4.91
CA LEU A 27 -8.46 -7.90 4.72
C LEU A 27 -8.93 -9.28 5.20
N GLU A 28 -8.14 -10.34 4.95
CA GLU A 28 -8.49 -11.72 5.30
C GLU A 28 -8.40 -12.01 6.81
N MET A 29 -7.42 -11.41 7.48
CA MET A 29 -7.20 -11.47 8.93
C MET A 29 -7.06 -10.04 9.45
N PRO A 30 -8.17 -9.29 9.55
CA PRO A 30 -8.14 -7.84 9.64
C PRO A 30 -7.14 -7.30 10.66
N TYR A 31 -6.09 -6.66 10.16
CA TYR A 31 -5.09 -5.99 10.98
C TYR A 31 -4.68 -4.67 10.32
N ARG A 32 -4.22 -3.73 11.14
CA ARG A 32 -3.74 -2.42 10.67
C ARG A 32 -2.22 -2.44 10.60
N PRO A 33 -1.60 -2.40 9.42
CA PRO A 33 -0.15 -2.40 9.33
C PRO A 33 0.47 -1.14 9.90
N GLU A 34 1.69 -1.24 10.41
CA GLU A 34 2.42 -0.08 10.90
C GLU A 34 2.94 0.76 9.73
N VAL A 35 2.73 2.07 9.79
CA VAL A 35 3.21 3.03 8.78
C VAL A 35 4.23 3.96 9.42
N VAL A 36 5.38 4.10 8.77
CA VAL A 36 6.45 5.01 9.24
C VAL A 36 5.91 6.44 9.34
N GLY A 37 6.03 7.04 10.52
CA GLY A 37 5.62 8.42 10.75
C GLY A 37 4.11 8.63 10.92
N ALA A 38 3.31 7.56 10.89
CA ALA A 38 1.88 7.62 11.19
C ALA A 38 1.60 7.25 12.66
N GLY A 39 0.47 7.73 13.18
CA GLY A 39 -0.11 7.32 14.46
C GLY A 39 -1.46 6.62 14.28
N LEU A 40 -2.06 6.21 15.40
CA LEU A 40 -3.49 5.87 15.44
C LEU A 40 -4.33 7.14 15.20
N PRO A 41 -5.58 7.00 14.72
CA PRO A 41 -6.51 8.13 14.62
C PRO A 41 -6.56 8.94 15.92
N GLY A 42 -6.47 10.26 15.82
CA GLY A 42 -6.44 11.20 16.94
C GLY A 42 -5.08 11.39 17.62
N GLU A 43 -4.04 10.62 17.28
CA GLU A 43 -2.71 10.81 17.88
C GLU A 43 -1.90 11.96 17.28
N LYS A 44 -2.18 12.33 16.02
CA LYS A 44 -1.45 13.38 15.29
C LYS A 44 -2.42 14.41 14.71
N ALA A 45 -1.86 15.45 14.11
CA ALA A 45 -2.60 16.65 13.70
C ALA A 45 -3.64 16.41 12.58
N TRP A 46 -3.49 15.35 11.78
CA TRP A 46 -4.36 15.08 10.65
C TRP A 46 -4.72 13.60 10.53
N ASP A 47 -6.01 13.29 10.71
CA ASP A 47 -6.57 11.96 10.53
C ASP A 47 -6.95 11.70 9.08
N CYS A 48 -6.67 10.50 8.59
CA CYS A 48 -7.07 10.07 7.26
C CYS A 48 -7.26 8.55 7.19
N ARG A 49 -7.84 8.09 6.09
CA ARG A 49 -7.81 6.67 5.73
C ARG A 49 -6.87 6.46 4.55
N LEU A 50 -6.17 5.34 4.54
CA LEU A 50 -5.32 4.94 3.41
C LEU A 50 -6.12 3.96 2.53
N GLY A 51 -6.34 4.35 1.28
CA GLY A 51 -7.05 3.57 0.26
C GLY A 51 -6.09 2.94 -0.73
N GLY A 52 -6.49 1.79 -1.27
CA GLY A 52 -5.79 1.11 -2.36
C GLY A 52 -6.28 1.56 -3.75
N ARG A 53 -5.61 1.05 -4.78
CA ARG A 53 -5.84 1.41 -6.19
C ARG A 53 -6.92 0.58 -6.88
N SER A 54 -7.37 -0.53 -6.30
CA SER A 54 -8.38 -1.36 -6.98
C SER A 54 -9.76 -0.70 -6.96
N CYS A 55 -10.65 -1.18 -7.83
CA CYS A 55 -12.03 -0.68 -7.91
C CYS A 55 -12.93 -1.15 -6.75
N LEU A 56 -12.42 -1.96 -5.82
CA LEU A 56 -13.23 -2.47 -4.71
C LEU A 56 -13.48 -1.35 -3.70
N ALA A 57 -14.75 -1.14 -3.34
CA ALA A 57 -15.12 -0.19 -2.29
C ALA A 57 -14.47 -0.51 -0.93
N GLY A 58 -14.13 -1.79 -0.71
CA GLY A 58 -13.43 -2.28 0.48
C GLY A 58 -11.90 -2.28 0.36
N ASP A 59 -11.31 -1.72 -0.69
CA ASP A 59 -9.84 -1.61 -0.82
C ASP A 59 -9.29 -0.51 0.09
N MET A 60 -9.43 -0.73 1.40
CA MET A 60 -9.07 0.19 2.46
C MET A 60 -8.08 -0.50 3.38
N ILE A 61 -6.91 0.14 3.58
CA ILE A 61 -5.81 -0.42 4.37
C ILE A 61 -6.00 -0.11 5.86
N GLY A 62 -6.62 1.02 6.19
CA GLY A 62 -6.93 1.40 7.56
C GLY A 62 -7.02 2.90 7.78
N ALA A 63 -7.31 3.29 9.02
CA ALA A 63 -7.30 4.67 9.49
C ALA A 63 -6.00 5.00 10.23
N TYR A 64 -5.46 6.18 9.99
CA TYR A 64 -4.16 6.64 10.46
C TYR A 64 -4.21 8.14 10.77
N SER A 65 -3.24 8.62 11.53
CA SER A 65 -2.99 10.05 11.70
C SER A 65 -1.57 10.42 11.26
N PHE A 66 -1.36 11.65 10.77
CA PHE A 66 -0.07 12.19 10.34
C PHE A 66 0.14 13.62 10.90
N ASP A 67 1.40 14.07 10.94
CA ASP A 67 1.75 15.40 11.47
C ASP A 67 1.31 16.55 10.54
N ARG A 68 1.09 16.24 9.25
CA ARG A 68 0.54 17.14 8.23
C ARG A 68 -0.36 16.34 7.27
N PRO A 69 -1.28 17.00 6.56
CA PRO A 69 -1.97 16.40 5.43
C PRO A 69 -0.98 15.79 4.44
N LEU A 70 -1.29 14.57 3.99
CA LEU A 70 -0.55 13.94 2.90
C LEU A 70 -0.86 14.66 1.59
N ALA A 71 0.12 14.71 0.70
CA ALA A 71 0.01 15.27 -0.64
C ALA A 71 0.34 14.23 -1.71
N VAL A 72 -0.14 14.45 -2.93
CA VAL A 72 0.24 13.64 -4.08
C VAL A 72 1.77 13.63 -4.22
N GLY A 73 2.33 12.44 -4.45
CA GLY A 73 3.77 12.21 -4.50
C GLY A 73 4.42 11.86 -3.16
N ASP A 74 3.74 12.04 -2.02
CA ASP A 74 4.26 11.58 -0.73
C ASP A 74 4.43 10.05 -0.73
N ARG A 75 5.50 9.58 -0.06
CA ARG A 75 5.78 8.15 0.10
C ARG A 75 5.23 7.65 1.43
N VAL A 76 4.45 6.58 1.37
CA VAL A 76 3.94 5.86 2.54
C VAL A 76 4.72 4.54 2.64
N ILE A 77 5.31 4.27 3.80
CA ILE A 77 6.13 3.08 4.04
C ILE A 77 5.42 2.20 5.06
N PHE A 78 4.90 1.07 4.58
CA PHE A 78 4.37 0.01 5.43
C PHE A 78 5.53 -0.84 5.96
N ARG A 79 5.51 -1.12 7.27
CA ARG A 79 6.47 -1.99 7.93
C ARG A 79 5.95 -3.42 7.98
N ASP A 80 6.89 -4.35 8.15
CA ASP A 80 6.63 -5.76 8.37
C ASP A 80 5.86 -6.49 7.23
N MET A 81 6.05 -6.02 5.99
CA MET A 81 5.38 -6.54 4.79
C MET A 81 6.16 -7.63 4.05
N ALA A 82 7.18 -8.24 4.69
CA ALA A 82 8.04 -9.23 4.04
C ALA A 82 7.41 -10.64 4.06
N HIS A 83 6.86 -11.03 5.20
CA HIS A 83 6.30 -12.36 5.42
C HIS A 83 4.81 -12.39 5.10
N TYR A 84 4.30 -13.55 4.68
CA TYR A 84 2.88 -13.78 4.34
C TYR A 84 2.25 -12.78 3.35
N THR A 85 3.08 -11.97 2.68
CA THR A 85 2.64 -10.92 1.76
C THR A 85 2.95 -11.36 0.33
N MET A 86 4.22 -11.35 -0.08
CA MET A 86 4.68 -11.68 -1.43
C MET A 86 4.27 -13.08 -1.93
N VAL A 87 4.01 -14.03 -1.02
CA VAL A 87 3.58 -15.40 -1.36
C VAL A 87 2.07 -15.52 -1.64
N LYS A 88 1.31 -14.45 -1.37
CA LYS A 88 -0.15 -14.39 -1.55
C LYS A 88 -0.59 -13.27 -2.49
N THR A 89 0.33 -12.51 -3.05
CA THR A 89 -0.02 -11.37 -3.89
C THR A 89 -0.66 -11.80 -5.21
N THR A 90 -1.52 -10.94 -5.74
CA THR A 90 -2.26 -11.20 -6.97
C THR A 90 -2.15 -10.01 -7.92
N THR A 91 -2.55 -10.23 -9.17
CA THR A 91 -2.69 -9.18 -10.20
C THR A 91 -4.17 -8.89 -10.45
N PHE A 92 -5.00 -8.99 -9.40
CA PHE A 92 -6.42 -8.70 -9.48
C PHE A 92 -6.65 -7.27 -10.00
N ASN A 93 -7.70 -7.09 -10.80
CA ASN A 93 -8.03 -5.82 -11.46
C ASN A 93 -6.91 -5.25 -12.36
N GLY A 94 -5.94 -6.09 -12.76
CA GLY A 94 -4.78 -5.67 -13.57
C GLY A 94 -3.87 -4.67 -12.87
N ILE A 95 -3.91 -4.60 -11.53
CA ILE A 95 -3.06 -3.69 -10.77
C ILE A 95 -1.59 -4.11 -10.92
N GLU A 96 -0.73 -3.13 -11.16
CA GLU A 96 0.72 -3.33 -11.29
C GLU A 96 1.28 -3.92 -10.00
N HIS A 97 1.97 -5.05 -10.15
CA HIS A 97 2.55 -5.75 -9.03
C HIS A 97 3.83 -5.06 -8.55
N PRO A 98 4.01 -4.81 -7.23
CA PRO A 98 5.22 -4.20 -6.70
C PRO A 98 6.47 -4.99 -7.07
N ALA A 99 7.53 -4.28 -7.45
CA ALA A 99 8.84 -4.90 -7.65
C ALA A 99 9.39 -5.47 -6.33
N ILE A 100 10.15 -6.56 -6.42
CA ILE A 100 10.89 -7.13 -5.29
C ILE A 100 12.31 -6.59 -5.36
N ALA A 101 12.77 -5.96 -4.28
CA ALA A 101 14.10 -5.38 -4.19
C ALA A 101 14.74 -5.65 -2.82
N THR A 102 16.07 -5.72 -2.82
CA THR A 102 16.89 -5.75 -1.60
C THR A 102 17.60 -4.41 -1.42
N TRP A 103 17.74 -3.99 -0.16
CA TRP A 103 18.48 -2.77 0.21
C TRP A 103 19.64 -3.13 1.13
N ASP A 104 20.85 -2.73 0.76
CA ASP A 104 22.01 -2.81 1.67
C ASP A 104 22.22 -1.47 2.37
N PRO A 105 22.03 -1.40 3.70
CA PRO A 105 22.19 -0.16 4.45
C PRO A 105 23.64 0.34 4.52
N ARG A 106 24.65 -0.51 4.28
CA ARG A 106 26.07 -0.13 4.34
C ARG A 106 26.51 0.57 3.07
N SER A 107 26.22 -0.02 1.92
CA SER A 107 26.55 0.53 0.60
C SER A 107 25.51 1.52 0.10
N ARG A 108 24.30 1.54 0.69
CA ARG A 108 23.13 2.27 0.19
C ARG A 108 22.73 1.85 -1.23
N GLU A 109 22.97 0.58 -1.56
CA GLU A 109 22.60 0.01 -2.84
C GLU A 109 21.18 -0.58 -2.78
N LEU A 110 20.33 -0.17 -3.73
CA LEU A 110 19.05 -0.80 -4.00
C LEU A 110 19.20 -1.71 -5.21
N LYS A 111 19.01 -3.01 -5.00
CA LYS A 111 19.03 -4.01 -6.07
C LYS A 111 17.65 -4.55 -6.31
N VAL A 112 17.11 -4.32 -7.50
CA VAL A 112 15.85 -4.93 -7.95
C VAL A 112 16.12 -6.40 -8.28
N VAL A 113 15.42 -7.30 -7.59
CA VAL A 113 15.50 -8.75 -7.78
C VAL A 113 14.50 -9.21 -8.84
N ARG A 114 13.29 -8.65 -8.82
CA ARG A 114 12.26 -8.92 -9.81
C ARG A 114 11.43 -7.67 -10.07
N LYS A 115 11.23 -7.36 -11.35
CA LYS A 115 10.25 -6.39 -11.83
C LYS A 115 9.18 -7.16 -12.58
N PHE A 116 7.92 -6.83 -12.32
CA PHE A 116 6.78 -7.44 -12.99
C PHE A 116 6.36 -6.56 -14.18
N GLY A 117 6.04 -7.20 -15.29
CA GLY A 117 5.56 -6.58 -16.52
C GLY A 117 4.12 -6.94 -16.83
N TYR A 118 3.65 -6.50 -17.99
CA TYR A 118 2.32 -6.84 -18.50
C TYR A 118 2.17 -8.35 -18.74
N GLU A 119 3.25 -9.00 -19.16
CA GLU A 119 3.32 -10.43 -19.43
C GLU A 119 3.03 -11.26 -18.17
N ASP A 120 3.53 -10.83 -17.00
CA ASP A 120 3.23 -11.50 -15.71
C ASP A 120 1.73 -11.51 -15.38
N TYR A 121 0.98 -10.49 -15.83
CA TYR A 121 -0.47 -10.45 -15.70
C TYR A 121 -1.15 -11.29 -16.79
N ARG A 122 -0.80 -11.07 -18.07
CA ARG A 122 -1.41 -11.73 -19.22
C ARG A 122 -1.28 -13.25 -19.14
N ASP A 123 -0.09 -13.75 -18.84
CA ASP A 123 0.23 -15.18 -18.91
C ASP A 123 -0.46 -15.99 -17.79
N ARG A 124 -1.07 -15.33 -16.80
CA ARG A 124 -1.92 -15.96 -15.79
C ARG A 124 -3.35 -16.24 -16.27
N LEU A 125 -3.79 -15.64 -17.37
CA LEU A 125 -5.19 -15.66 -17.82
C LEU A 125 -5.47 -16.66 -18.95
N GLY A 126 -4.45 -17.33 -19.50
CA GLY A 126 -4.59 -18.32 -20.58
C GLY A 126 -4.23 -17.78 -21.95
#